data_AF-A0A662YCQ6-F1
#
_entry.id   AF-A0A662YCQ6-F1
#
_cell.length_a   1.000
_cell.length_b   1.000
_cell.length_c   1.000
_cell.angle_alpha   90.00
_cell.angle_beta   90.00
_cell.angle_gamma   90.00
#
_symmetry.space_group_name_H-M   'P 1'
#
loop_
_entity.id
_entity.type
_entity.pdbx_description
1 polymer ?
#
loop_
_entity_poly.entity_id
_entity_poly.type
_entity_poly.pdbx_seq_one_letter_code
_entity_poly.pdbx_strand_id
1 'polypeptide(L)'
;MDEASAFKMPYQLRQLFATLLVYSMPNDVRAMWDQFYEELSRDFAYRHRDLEGQTKDDMIKFQTLKSLQELLEVNGMAVSDFDLPQLSEFPELVLTSLMENGLIRREMEGYDHGRLQEIVDETDQLNDGQR
;
A
#
# COMPACT_ATOMS: atom_id res chain seq x y z
N MET A 1 -5.17 -27.67 9.80
CA MET A 1 -4.01 -27.11 10.53
C MET A 1 -2.96 -26.58 9.56
N ASP A 2 -2.75 -27.23 8.41
CA ASP A 2 -1.83 -26.75 7.37
C ASP A 2 -2.16 -25.36 6.84
N GLU A 3 -3.44 -25.05 6.62
CA GLU A 3 -3.90 -23.72 6.17
C GLU A 3 -3.62 -22.60 7.19
N ALA A 4 -3.78 -22.90 8.48
CA ALA A 4 -3.47 -21.95 9.56
C ALA A 4 -1.95 -21.76 9.75
N SER A 5 -1.14 -22.79 9.49
CA SER A 5 0.33 -22.68 9.51
C SER A 5 0.85 -21.90 8.30
N ALA A 6 0.23 -22.09 7.12
CA ALA A 6 0.55 -21.33 5.92
C ALA A 6 0.20 -19.84 6.05
N PHE A 7 -0.80 -19.49 6.86
CA PHE A 7 -1.21 -18.10 7.12
C PHE A 7 -0.48 -17.44 8.31
N LYS A 8 -0.17 -18.19 9.38
CA LYS A 8 0.54 -17.69 10.57
C LYS A 8 2.06 -17.74 10.47
N MET A 9 2.65 -18.10 9.34
CA MET A 9 4.10 -18.02 9.18
C MET A 9 4.54 -16.78 8.37
N PRO A 10 3.85 -16.38 7.29
CA PRO A 10 4.25 -15.21 6.50
C PRO A 10 4.10 -13.88 7.24
N TYR A 11 3.00 -13.66 7.97
CA TYR A 11 2.81 -12.41 8.70
C TYR A 11 3.87 -12.22 9.80
N GLN A 12 4.13 -13.25 10.60
CA GLN A 12 5.18 -13.21 11.63
C GLN A 12 6.57 -13.03 11.01
N LEU A 13 6.82 -13.58 9.82
CA LEU A 13 8.05 -13.34 9.08
C LEU A 13 8.15 -11.87 8.64
N ARG A 14 7.06 -11.25 8.16
CA ARG A 14 7.00 -9.82 7.86
C ARG A 14 7.23 -8.96 9.11
N GLN A 15 6.70 -9.35 10.28
CA GLN A 15 6.97 -8.68 11.55
C GLN A 15 8.45 -8.74 11.94
N LEU A 16 9.06 -9.92 11.82
CA LEU A 16 10.50 -10.09 12.07
C LEU A 16 11.33 -9.25 11.11
N PHE A 17 10.98 -9.27 9.81
CA PHE A 17 11.64 -8.48 8.78
C PHE A 17 11.57 -6.98 9.11
N ALA A 18 10.37 -6.44 9.39
CA ALA A 18 10.20 -5.05 9.80
C ALA A 18 10.99 -4.71 11.08
N THR A 19 11.01 -5.61 12.06
CA THR A 19 11.81 -5.44 13.29
C THR A 19 13.31 -5.35 12.97
N LEU A 20 13.81 -6.19 12.07
CA LEU A 20 15.21 -6.15 11.64
C LEU A 20 15.55 -4.83 10.93
N LEU A 21 14.65 -4.34 10.07
CA LEU A 21 14.82 -3.03 9.43
C LEU A 21 14.92 -1.91 10.46
N VAL A 22 14.02 -1.92 11.45
CA VAL A 22 13.92 -0.88 12.49
C VAL A 22 15.16 -0.85 13.40
N TYR A 23 15.58 -2.01 13.89
CA TYR A 23 16.54 -2.08 15.00
C TYR A 23 17.94 -2.51 14.59
N SER A 24 18.11 -3.19 13.45
CA SER A 24 19.40 -3.74 13.05
C SER A 24 20.07 -2.98 11.90
N MET A 25 19.35 -2.08 11.21
CA MET A 25 19.81 -1.33 10.03
C MET A 25 20.75 -2.17 9.14
N PRO A 26 20.24 -3.24 8.52
CA PRO A 26 21.08 -4.15 7.74
C PRO A 26 21.76 -3.42 6.58
N ASN A 27 23.03 -3.77 6.33
CA ASN A 27 23.85 -3.11 5.30
C ASN A 27 23.30 -3.26 3.87
N ASP A 28 22.50 -4.30 3.62
CA ASP A 28 21.93 -4.60 2.30
C ASP A 28 20.48 -5.07 2.44
N VAL A 29 19.57 -4.09 2.58
CA VAL A 29 18.12 -4.34 2.66
C VAL A 29 17.60 -5.00 1.40
N ARG A 30 18.13 -4.60 0.24
CA ARG A 30 17.66 -5.08 -1.06
C ARG A 30 17.96 -6.57 -1.25
N ALA A 31 19.17 -7.02 -0.93
CA ALA A 31 19.50 -8.45 -0.98
C ALA A 31 18.63 -9.28 -0.03
N MET A 32 18.35 -8.76 1.17
CA MET A 32 17.47 -9.42 2.15
C MET A 32 16.04 -9.54 1.62
N TRP A 33 15.50 -8.48 1.01
CA TRP A 33 14.20 -8.52 0.34
C TRP A 33 14.18 -9.57 -0.76
N ASP A 34 15.12 -9.54 -1.70
CA ASP A 34 15.16 -10.47 -2.84
C ASP A 34 15.30 -11.93 -2.36
N GLN A 35 16.03 -12.17 -1.27
CA GLN A 35 16.20 -13.51 -0.68
C GLN A 35 14.91 -14.05 -0.03
N PHE A 36 14.15 -13.21 0.68
CA PHE A 36 13.03 -13.66 1.51
C PHE A 36 11.65 -13.32 0.93
N TYR A 37 11.58 -12.63 -0.21
CA TYR A 37 10.31 -12.16 -0.80
C TYR A 37 9.27 -13.27 -1.00
N GLU A 38 9.67 -14.45 -1.48
CA GLU A 38 8.75 -15.56 -1.71
C GLU A 38 8.06 -16.00 -0.40
N GLU A 39 8.81 -16.11 0.69
CA GLU A 39 8.25 -16.50 1.99
C GLU A 39 7.46 -15.35 2.64
N LEU A 40 7.91 -14.11 2.44
CA LEU A 40 7.21 -12.91 2.91
C LEU A 40 5.87 -12.70 2.22
N SER A 41 5.68 -13.22 1.00
CA SER A 41 4.49 -12.96 0.18
C SER A 41 3.58 -14.18 0.01
N ARG A 42 3.95 -15.32 0.59
CA ARG A 42 3.34 -16.63 0.36
C ARG A 42 1.83 -16.70 0.62
N ASP A 43 1.34 -16.06 1.67
CA ASP A 43 -0.09 -15.99 1.99
C ASP A 43 -0.86 -15.15 0.97
N PHE A 44 -0.27 -14.06 0.46
CA PHE A 44 -0.84 -13.26 -0.63
C PHE A 44 -0.87 -14.05 -1.94
N ALA A 45 0.22 -14.77 -2.26
CA ALA A 45 0.27 -15.63 -3.43
C ALA A 45 -0.80 -16.73 -3.41
N TYR A 46 -1.03 -17.33 -2.24
CA TYR A 46 -2.11 -18.31 -2.06
C TYR A 46 -3.50 -17.68 -2.17
N ARG A 47 -3.72 -16.50 -1.56
CA ARG A 47 -5.00 -15.78 -1.61
C ARG A 47 -5.38 -15.35 -3.03
N HIS A 48 -4.40 -14.96 -3.84
CA HIS A 48 -4.58 -14.49 -5.21
C HIS A 48 -4.18 -15.54 -6.26
N ARG A 49 -4.30 -16.83 -5.92
CA ARG A 49 -3.87 -17.93 -6.82
C ARG A 49 -4.64 -17.97 -8.14
N ASP A 50 -5.87 -17.44 -8.15
CA ASP A 50 -6.76 -17.42 -9.32
C ASP A 50 -6.43 -16.27 -10.29
N LEU A 51 -5.55 -15.34 -9.91
CA LEU A 51 -5.00 -14.32 -10.81
C LEU A 51 -3.77 -14.89 -11.56
N GLU A 52 -3.53 -14.38 -12.76
CA GLU A 52 -2.42 -14.79 -13.62
C GLU A 52 -1.66 -13.59 -14.20
N GLY A 53 -0.42 -13.84 -14.64
CA GLY A 53 0.43 -12.85 -15.29
C GLY A 53 0.86 -11.70 -14.38
N GLN A 54 1.24 -10.57 -15.00
CA GLN A 54 1.79 -9.40 -14.30
C GLN A 54 0.85 -8.84 -13.23
N THR A 55 -0.46 -8.88 -13.49
CA THR A 55 -1.48 -8.41 -12.53
C THR A 55 -1.40 -9.16 -11.19
N LYS A 56 -1.11 -10.45 -11.23
CA LYS A 56 -0.93 -11.26 -10.02
C LYS A 56 0.33 -10.83 -9.28
N ASP A 57 1.44 -10.74 -9.99
CA ASP A 57 2.75 -10.44 -9.40
C ASP A 57 2.76 -9.04 -8.76
N ASP A 58 2.17 -8.06 -9.43
CA ASP A 58 2.00 -6.69 -8.92
C ASP A 58 1.10 -6.66 -7.68
N MET A 59 -0.02 -7.39 -7.69
CA MET A 59 -0.92 -7.48 -6.53
C MET A 59 -0.23 -8.10 -5.31
N ILE A 60 0.50 -9.21 -5.50
CA ILE A 60 1.22 -9.88 -4.43
C ILE A 60 2.32 -8.98 -3.86
N LYS A 61 3.10 -8.33 -4.73
CA LYS A 61 4.16 -7.42 -4.31
C LYS A 61 3.60 -6.24 -3.54
N PHE A 62 2.55 -5.60 -4.08
CA PHE A 62 1.86 -4.48 -3.43
C PHE A 62 1.33 -4.84 -2.04
N GLN A 63 0.61 -5.96 -1.90
CA GLN A 63 0.07 -6.39 -0.60
C GLN A 63 1.18 -6.69 0.43
N THR A 64 2.29 -7.26 -0.02
CA THR A 64 3.45 -7.52 0.82
C THR A 64 4.08 -6.22 1.32
N LEU A 65 4.29 -5.25 0.43
CA LEU A 65 4.83 -3.93 0.76
C LEU A 65 3.89 -3.14 1.66
N LYS A 66 2.56 -3.17 1.40
CA LYS A 66 1.56 -2.51 2.23
C LYS A 66 1.57 -3.08 3.66
N SER A 67 1.64 -4.41 3.80
CA SER A 67 1.77 -5.03 5.11
C SER A 67 3.06 -4.63 5.83
N LEU A 68 4.17 -4.43 5.12
CA LEU A 68 5.41 -3.94 5.72
C LEU A 68 5.31 -2.45 6.10
N GLN A 69 4.70 -1.62 5.26
CA GLN A 69 4.44 -0.21 5.53
C GLN A 69 3.67 -0.06 6.84
N GLU A 70 2.57 -0.79 7.02
CA GLU A 70 1.76 -0.76 8.25
C GLU A 70 2.57 -1.17 9.49
N LEU A 71 3.50 -2.12 9.36
CA LEU A 71 4.37 -2.57 10.47
C LEU A 71 5.46 -1.55 10.81
N LEU A 72 5.99 -0.84 9.81
CA LEU A 72 7.03 0.17 9.97
C LEU A 72 6.45 1.49 10.53
N GLU A 73 5.22 1.85 10.13
CA GLU A 73 4.55 3.09 10.56
C GLU A 73 4.39 3.17 12.08
N VAL A 74 4.17 2.02 12.74
CA VAL A 74 4.11 1.93 14.21
C VAL A 74 5.41 2.40 14.87
N ASN A 75 6.55 2.29 14.17
CA ASN A 75 7.86 2.75 14.62
C ASN A 75 8.24 4.11 14.00
N GLY A 76 7.31 4.80 13.33
CA GLY A 76 7.55 6.10 12.69
C GLY A 76 8.41 6.05 11.43
N MET A 77 8.51 4.88 10.79
CA MET A 77 9.24 4.69 9.54
C MET A 77 8.30 4.24 8.42
N ALA A 78 8.79 4.34 7.19
CA ALA A 78 8.08 3.94 5.99
C ALA A 78 8.96 3.02 5.12
N VAL A 79 8.34 2.29 4.19
CA VAL A 79 9.03 1.52 3.16
C VAL A 79 9.94 2.40 2.31
N SER A 80 9.61 3.68 2.16
CA SER A 80 10.43 4.68 1.46
C SER A 80 11.76 5.00 2.13
N ASP A 81 11.92 4.65 3.41
CA ASP A 81 13.17 4.89 4.16
C ASP A 81 14.23 3.81 3.87
N PHE A 82 13.87 2.76 3.12
CA PHE A 82 14.71 1.62 2.82
C PHE A 82 14.82 1.38 1.31
N ASP A 83 15.88 0.68 0.88
CA ASP A 83 16.07 0.25 -0.51
C ASP A 83 15.16 -0.95 -0.86
N LEU A 84 13.85 -0.67 -0.88
CA LEU A 84 12.77 -1.60 -1.20
C LEU A 84 11.98 -1.09 -2.41
N PRO A 85 11.28 -1.96 -3.15
CA PRO A 85 10.30 -1.52 -4.12
C PRO A 85 9.24 -0.64 -3.45
N GLN A 86 8.83 0.43 -4.12
CA GLN A 86 7.97 1.45 -3.53
C GLN A 86 6.50 1.23 -3.87
N LEU A 87 5.61 1.57 -2.93
CA LEU A 87 4.16 1.49 -3.16
C LEU A 87 3.71 2.38 -4.33
N SER A 88 4.43 3.48 -4.59
CA SER A 88 4.18 4.38 -5.73
C SER A 88 4.40 3.74 -7.10
N GLU A 89 5.08 2.59 -7.17
CA GLU A 89 5.22 1.80 -8.41
C GLU A 89 3.87 1.18 -8.85
N PHE A 90 2.87 1.14 -7.95
CA PHE A 90 1.57 0.51 -8.17
C PHE A 90 0.39 1.51 -7.99
N PRO A 91 0.31 2.57 -8.81
CA PRO A 91 -0.64 3.67 -8.59
C PRO A 91 -2.11 3.22 -8.54
N GLU A 92 -2.52 2.30 -9.42
CA GLU A 92 -3.89 1.76 -9.45
C GLU A 92 -4.23 0.97 -8.19
N LEU A 93 -3.27 0.21 -7.65
CA LEU A 93 -3.46 -0.57 -6.43
C LEU A 93 -3.45 0.31 -5.18
N VAL A 94 -2.61 1.35 -5.16
CA VAL A 94 -2.65 2.39 -4.13
C VAL A 94 -4.02 3.06 -4.11
N LEU A 95 -4.52 3.50 -5.27
CA LEU A 95 -5.84 4.11 -5.39
C LEU A 95 -6.94 3.17 -4.89
N THR A 96 -6.95 1.93 -5.38
CA THR A 96 -7.92 0.91 -4.96
C THR A 96 -7.88 0.70 -3.44
N SER A 97 -6.69 0.56 -2.85
CA SER A 97 -6.49 0.42 -1.40
C SER A 97 -6.98 1.65 -0.62
N LEU A 98 -6.78 2.86 -1.14
CA LEU A 98 -7.30 4.09 -0.51
C LEU A 98 -8.83 4.13 -0.56
N MET A 99 -9.44 3.70 -1.66
CA MET A 99 -10.89 3.60 -1.82
C MET A 99 -11.53 2.54 -0.91
N GLU A 100 -10.77 1.64 -0.30
CA GLU A 100 -11.26 0.77 0.78
C GLU A 100 -11.54 1.55 2.08
N ASN A 101 -10.92 2.72 2.28
CA ASN A 101 -11.25 3.61 3.37
C ASN A 101 -12.62 4.27 3.10
N GLY A 102 -13.65 3.84 3.83
CA GLY A 102 -15.03 4.31 3.62
C GLY A 102 -15.23 5.83 3.74
N LEU A 103 -14.32 6.54 4.41
CA LEU A 103 -14.28 8.01 4.43
C LEU A 103 -13.76 8.57 3.10
N ILE A 104 -12.60 8.11 2.63
CA ILE A 104 -11.98 8.57 1.37
C ILE A 104 -12.89 8.25 0.19
N ARG A 105 -13.49 7.06 0.15
CA ARG A 105 -14.45 6.68 -0.90
C ARG A 105 -15.61 7.66 -1.00
N ARG A 106 -16.19 8.05 0.13
CA ARG A 106 -17.31 8.99 0.17
C ARG A 106 -16.91 10.36 -0.34
N GLU A 107 -15.72 10.84 0.02
CA GLU A 107 -15.21 12.10 -0.51
C GLU A 107 -14.93 11.99 -2.01
N MET A 108 -14.32 10.91 -2.49
CA MET A 108 -13.94 10.79 -3.91
C MET A 108 -15.12 10.49 -4.86
N GLU A 109 -16.10 9.69 -4.43
CA GLU A 109 -17.27 9.31 -5.25
C GLU A 109 -18.50 10.18 -4.99
N GLY A 110 -18.53 10.90 -3.86
CA GLY A 110 -19.70 11.66 -3.42
C GLY A 110 -19.77 13.10 -3.94
N TYR A 111 -18.67 13.67 -4.45
CA TYR A 111 -18.72 14.98 -5.08
C TYR A 111 -19.21 14.87 -6.52
N ASP A 112 -20.37 15.46 -6.78
CA ASP A 112 -20.81 15.72 -8.14
C ASP A 112 -19.87 16.76 -8.77
N HIS A 113 -19.08 16.32 -9.74
CA HIS A 113 -18.10 17.15 -10.42
C HIS A 113 -18.76 18.37 -11.10
N GLY A 114 -20.02 18.26 -11.50
CA GLY A 114 -20.79 19.40 -12.04
C GLY A 114 -21.09 20.46 -10.99
N ARG A 115 -21.46 20.05 -9.76
CA ARG A 115 -21.69 21.00 -8.64
C ARG A 115 -20.40 21.63 -8.15
N LEU A 116 -19.28 20.89 -8.15
CA LEU A 116 -17.98 21.47 -7.80
C LEU A 116 -17.54 22.55 -8.80
N GLN A 117 -17.76 22.32 -10.10
CA GLN A 117 -17.46 23.32 -11.12
C GLN A 117 -18.36 24.56 -10.96
N GLU A 118 -19.65 24.37 -10.67
CA GLU A 118 -20.59 25.46 -10.42
C GLU A 118 -20.18 26.33 -9.22
N ILE A 119 -19.69 25.72 -8.13
CA ILE A 119 -19.15 26.44 -6.96
C ILE A 119 -17.87 27.21 -7.30
N VAL A 120 -16.97 26.63 -8.11
CA VAL A 120 -15.75 27.32 -8.57
C VAL A 120 -16.09 28.54 -9.42
N ASP A 121 -17.03 28.37 -10.36
CA ASP A 121 -17.49 29.43 -11.25
C ASP A 121 -18.23 30.55 -10.47
N GLU A 122 -18.93 30.22 -9.37
CA GLU A 122 -19.52 31.20 -8.44
C GLU A 122 -18.44 31.94 -7.63
N THR A 123 -17.39 31.26 -7.17
CA THR A 123 -16.30 31.92 -6.43
C THR A 123 -15.52 32.91 -7.28
N ASP A 124 -15.35 32.65 -8.58
CA ASP A 124 -14.71 33.58 -9.50
C ASP A 124 -15.56 34.83 -9.73
N GLN A 125 -16.90 34.68 -9.81
CA GLN A 125 -17.83 35.81 -9.92
C GLN A 125 -17.87 36.69 -8.67
N LEU A 126 -17.68 36.11 -7.48
CA LEU A 126 -17.64 36.87 -6.22
C LEU A 126 -16.34 37.67 -6.05
N ASN A 127 -15.25 37.26 -6.70
CA ASN A 127 -13.96 37.96 -6.64
C ASN A 127 -13.91 39.23 -7.49
N ASP A 128 -14.76 39.34 -8.52
CA ASP A 128 -14.83 40.52 -9.39
C ASP A 128 -15.47 41.75 -8.71
N GLY A 129 -16.22 41.54 -7.62
CA GLY A 129 -16.81 42.61 -6.80
C GLY A 129 -15.90 43.20 -5.72
N GLN A 130 -14.69 42.66 -5.55
CA GLN A 130 -13.74 43.06 -4.50
C GLN A 130 -12.47 43.77 -5.02
N ARG A 131 -12.40 44.10 -6.31
CA ARG A 131 -11.27 44.84 -6.92
C ARG A 131 -11.53 46.33 -7.08
#